data_AF-A0A0F9MBH9-F1
#
_entry.id   AF-A0A0F9MBH9-F1
#
_cell.length_a   1.000
_cell.length_b   1.000
_cell.length_c   1.000
_cell.angle_alpha   90.00
_cell.angle_beta   90.00
_cell.angle_gamma   90.00
#
_symmetry.space_group_name_H-M   'P 1'
#
loop_
_entity.id
_entity.type
_entity.pdbx_description
1 polymer ?
#
loop_
_entity_poly.entity_id
_entity_poly.type
_entity_poly.pdbx_seq_one_letter_code
_entity_poly.pdbx_strand_id
1 'polypeptide(L)'
;GQAFESTGAAMETAGRMACVGAASCYAVSSILMRRLPSVDPIGLGTILMLIGASVMLPAAFLSEGPPPLPSPKILGVLAFLGLIPTAGAAFLRVYVVRTAGPVFMSLVNYQVPVWSVLLGALILSEPLPMSLLYAMVLILAGVGLSQYGALKRLFQRGRA
;
A
#
# COMPACT_ATOMS: atom_id res chain seq x y z
N GLY A 1 -9.62 -12.43 22.51
CA GLY A 1 -9.47 -13.86 22.21
C GLY A 1 -10.08 -14.30 20.88
N GLN A 2 -10.71 -13.42 20.08
CA GLN A 2 -11.45 -13.79 18.88
C GLN A 2 -10.59 -13.96 17.60
N ALA A 3 -9.27 -13.73 17.67
CA ALA A 3 -8.41 -13.75 16.49
C ALA A 3 -8.25 -15.14 15.84
N PHE A 4 -8.56 -16.20 16.57
CA PHE A 4 -8.52 -17.59 16.08
C PHE A 4 -9.91 -18.22 15.96
N GLU A 5 -10.99 -17.48 16.26
CA GLU A 5 -12.34 -17.99 16.06
C GLU A 5 -12.67 -17.94 14.56
N SER A 6 -13.09 -19.08 14.00
CA SER A 6 -13.63 -19.11 12.64
C SER A 6 -14.95 -18.35 12.65
N THR A 7 -15.08 -17.39 11.73
CA THR A 7 -16.32 -16.61 11.57
C THR A 7 -17.43 -17.42 10.93
N GLY A 8 -17.15 -18.63 10.43
CA GLY A 8 -18.13 -19.53 9.81
C GLY A 8 -18.63 -19.05 8.45
N ALA A 9 -18.02 -18.01 7.88
CA ALA A 9 -18.38 -17.49 6.57
C ALA A 9 -17.96 -18.46 5.47
N ALA A 10 -18.85 -18.74 4.51
CA ALA A 10 -18.60 -19.72 3.44
C ALA A 10 -17.31 -19.45 2.63
N MET A 11 -16.88 -18.19 2.54
CA MET A 11 -15.69 -17.75 1.81
C MET A 11 -14.49 -17.44 2.72
N GLU A 12 -14.53 -17.80 4.00
CA GLU A 12 -13.47 -17.48 4.97
C GLU A 12 -12.11 -18.06 4.55
N THR A 13 -12.07 -19.35 4.21
CA THR A 13 -10.83 -20.03 3.79
C THR A 13 -10.29 -19.47 2.48
N ALA A 14 -11.17 -19.20 1.51
CA ALA A 14 -10.80 -18.61 0.23
C ALA A 14 -10.23 -17.19 0.41
N GLY A 15 -10.85 -16.37 1.28
CA GLY A 15 -10.35 -15.05 1.64
C GLY A 15 -8.98 -15.09 2.31
N ARG A 16 -8.78 -16.00 3.27
CA ARG A 16 -7.47 -16.20 3.93
C ARG A 16 -6.38 -16.59 2.92
N MET A 17 -6.68 -17.51 2.01
CA MET A 17 -5.75 -17.90 0.93
C MET A 17 -5.47 -16.73 -0.01
N ALA A 18 -6.48 -15.92 -0.35
CA ALA A 18 -6.30 -14.73 -1.17
C ALA A 18 -5.38 -13.70 -0.50
N CYS A 19 -5.49 -13.48 0.82
CA CYS A 19 -4.58 -12.62 1.57
C CYS A 19 -3.12 -13.11 1.52
N VAL A 20 -2.89 -14.42 1.70
CA VAL A 20 -1.54 -15.01 1.61
C VAL A 20 -1.00 -14.93 0.18
N GLY A 21 -1.85 -15.15 -0.83
CA GLY A 21 -1.51 -14.98 -2.23
C GLY A 21 -1.10 -13.54 -2.53
N ALA A 22 -1.88 -12.57 -2.10
CA ALA A 22 -1.57 -11.15 -2.25
C ALA A 22 -0.24 -10.77 -1.57
N ALA A 23 -0.01 -11.21 -0.33
CA ALA A 23 1.25 -10.99 0.37
C ALA A 23 2.45 -11.59 -0.38
N SER A 24 2.28 -12.80 -0.94
CA SER A 24 3.30 -13.46 -1.75
C SER A 24 3.61 -12.68 -3.03
N CYS A 25 2.58 -12.18 -3.73
CA CYS A 25 2.76 -11.33 -4.90
C CYS A 25 3.55 -10.04 -4.58
N TYR A 26 3.25 -9.39 -3.45
CA TYR A 26 4.01 -8.23 -2.98
C TYR A 26 5.47 -8.57 -2.68
N ALA A 27 5.73 -9.70 -2.02
CA ALA A 27 7.08 -10.17 -1.71
C ALA A 27 7.90 -10.45 -2.99
N VAL A 28 7.32 -11.20 -3.94
CA VAL A 28 7.95 -11.50 -5.23
C VAL A 28 8.22 -10.21 -6.01
N SER A 29 7.23 -9.32 -6.09
CA SER A 29 7.36 -8.02 -6.76
C SER A 29 8.50 -7.19 -6.16
N SER A 30 8.61 -7.13 -4.83
CA SER A 30 9.69 -6.41 -4.14
C SER A 30 11.07 -6.98 -4.46
N ILE A 31 11.21 -8.30 -4.55
CA ILE A 31 12.49 -8.94 -4.91
C ILE A 31 12.82 -8.66 -6.37
N LEU A 32 11.84 -8.79 -7.28
CA LEU A 32 12.03 -8.57 -8.71
C LEU A 32 12.40 -7.11 -9.00
N MET A 33 11.73 -6.15 -8.38
CA MET A 33 12.08 -4.72 -8.47
C MET A 33 13.52 -4.44 -8.03
N ARG A 34 14.04 -5.16 -7.03
CA ARG A 34 15.42 -5.00 -6.56
C ARG A 34 16.45 -5.61 -7.51
N ARG A 35 16.06 -6.63 -8.29
CA ARG A 35 16.90 -7.30 -9.29
C ARG A 35 16.85 -6.61 -10.65
N LEU A 36 15.87 -5.74 -10.88
CA LEU A 36 15.72 -5.03 -12.13
C LEU A 36 16.88 -4.03 -12.33
N PRO A 37 17.49 -3.97 -13.53
CA PRO A 37 18.46 -2.93 -13.87
C PRO A 37 17.82 -1.53 -13.78
N SER A 38 18.63 -0.47 -13.86
CA SER A 38 18.12 0.90 -13.82
C SER A 38 17.24 1.20 -15.04
N VAL A 39 15.92 1.08 -14.85
CA VAL A 39 14.90 1.45 -15.84
C VAL A 39 14.27 2.77 -15.41
N ASP A 40 13.76 3.54 -16.37
CA ASP A 40 12.94 4.70 -16.05
C ASP A 40 11.71 4.28 -15.22
N PRO A 41 11.55 4.80 -13.98
CA PRO A 41 10.49 4.35 -13.10
C PRO A 41 9.08 4.72 -13.57
N ILE A 42 8.93 5.78 -14.37
CA ILE A 42 7.65 6.17 -14.94
C ILE A 42 7.27 5.18 -16.04
N GLY A 43 8.22 4.81 -16.91
CA GLY A 43 8.04 3.76 -17.91
C GLY A 43 7.68 2.42 -17.29
N LEU A 44 8.39 2.01 -16.24
CA LEU A 44 8.11 0.77 -15.51
C LEU A 44 6.70 0.78 -14.89
N GLY A 45 6.33 1.87 -14.20
CA GLY A 45 5.01 2.00 -13.59
C GLY A 45 3.88 1.98 -14.62
N THR A 46 4.07 2.67 -15.75
CA THR A 46 3.11 2.68 -16.86
C THR A 46 2.88 1.28 -17.42
N ILE A 47 3.96 0.54 -17.71
CA ILE A 47 3.86 -0.82 -18.27
C ILE A 47 3.19 -1.76 -17.27
N LEU A 48 3.55 -1.70 -15.98
CA LEU A 48 2.92 -2.52 -14.95
C LEU A 48 1.43 -2.20 -14.78
N MET A 49 1.02 -0.92 -14.84
CA MET A 49 -0.40 -0.56 -14.83
C MET A 49 -1.13 -1.05 -16.08
N LEU A 50 -0.52 -0.97 -17.26
CA LEU A 50 -1.13 -1.47 -18.50
C LEU A 50 -1.33 -2.99 -18.47
N ILE A 51 -0.33 -3.75 -17.99
CA ILE A 51 -0.44 -5.19 -17.80
C ILE A 51 -1.51 -5.51 -16.75
N GLY A 52 -1.54 -4.77 -15.64
CA GLY A 52 -2.57 -4.94 -14.61
C GLY A 52 -3.97 -4.68 -15.18
N ALA A 53 -4.14 -3.60 -15.93
CA ALA A 53 -5.41 -3.23 -16.57
C ALA A 53 -5.84 -4.26 -17.63
N SER A 54 -4.91 -4.78 -18.44
CA SER A 54 -5.23 -5.76 -19.48
C SER A 54 -5.69 -7.10 -18.91
N VAL A 55 -5.27 -7.46 -17.69
CA VAL A 55 -5.74 -8.66 -16.99
C VAL A 55 -7.01 -8.40 -16.18
N MET A 56 -7.09 -7.25 -15.49
CA MET A 56 -8.26 -6.90 -14.65
C MET A 56 -9.50 -6.56 -15.46
N LEU A 57 -9.38 -5.86 -16.61
CA LEU A 57 -10.55 -5.46 -17.40
C LEU A 57 -11.36 -6.65 -17.91
N PRO A 58 -10.76 -7.69 -18.54
CA PRO A 58 -11.49 -8.89 -18.91
C PRO A 58 -12.05 -9.62 -17.69
N ALA A 59 -11.26 -9.77 -16.62
CA ALA A 59 -11.73 -10.47 -15.41
C ALA A 59 -12.96 -9.80 -14.79
N ALA A 60 -12.97 -8.46 -14.72
CA ALA A 60 -14.12 -7.70 -14.25
C ALA A 60 -15.34 -7.88 -15.19
N PHE A 61 -15.12 -7.82 -16.51
CA PHE A 61 -16.19 -7.98 -17.49
C PHE A 61 -16.82 -9.38 -17.46
N LEU A 62 -16.02 -10.43 -17.25
CA LEU A 62 -16.51 -11.81 -17.14
C LEU A 62 -17.25 -12.09 -15.81
N SER A 63 -16.89 -11.40 -14.72
CA SER A 63 -17.45 -11.66 -13.39
C SER A 63 -18.67 -10.78 -13.08
N GLU A 64 -18.63 -9.50 -13.43
CA GLU A 64 -19.67 -8.51 -13.09
C GLU A 64 -20.51 -8.09 -14.31
N GLY A 65 -20.05 -8.39 -15.53
CA GLY A 65 -20.72 -7.99 -16.78
C GLY A 65 -20.36 -6.56 -17.23
N PRO A 66 -21.05 -6.03 -18.26
CA PRO A 66 -20.81 -4.67 -18.74
C PRO A 66 -21.18 -3.63 -17.66
N PRO A 67 -20.29 -2.69 -17.34
CA PRO A 67 -20.58 -1.70 -16.31
C PRO A 67 -21.74 -0.79 -16.76
N PRO A 68 -22.66 -0.43 -15.86
CA PRO A 68 -23.65 0.61 -16.14
C PRO A 68 -22.94 1.93 -16.46
N LEU A 69 -23.54 2.77 -17.32
CA LEU A 69 -22.99 4.07 -17.71
C LEU A 69 -22.58 4.86 -16.44
N PRO A 70 -21.28 5.09 -16.21
CA PRO A 70 -20.83 5.70 -14.98
C PRO A 70 -21.27 7.17 -14.94
N SER A 71 -21.84 7.58 -13.82
CA SER A 71 -22.19 9.01 -13.64
C SER A 71 -20.93 9.88 -13.72
N PRO A 72 -21.03 11.15 -14.16
CA PRO A 72 -19.90 12.08 -14.18
C PRO A 72 -19.19 12.20 -12.83
N LYS A 73 -19.93 12.05 -11.72
CA LYS A 73 -19.37 12.02 -10.36
C LYS A 73 -18.44 10.82 -10.13
N ILE A 74 -18.85 9.62 -10.55
CA ILE A 74 -18.03 8.39 -10.41
C ILE A 74 -16.77 8.51 -11.28
N LEU A 75 -16.90 9.04 -12.49
CA LEU A 75 -15.74 9.32 -13.36
C LEU A 75 -14.76 10.30 -12.70
N GLY A 76 -15.26 11.35 -12.06
CA GLY A 76 -14.43 12.30 -11.31
C GLY A 76 -13.68 11.65 -10.15
N VAL A 77 -14.33 10.78 -9.36
CA VAL A 77 -13.69 10.03 -8.27
C VAL A 77 -12.65 9.04 -8.80
N LEU A 78 -12.96 8.33 -9.89
CA LEU A 78 -12.04 7.40 -10.52
C LEU A 78 -10.80 8.11 -11.08
N ALA A 79 -11.00 9.25 -11.75
CA ALA A 79 -9.91 10.08 -12.25
C ALA A 79 -9.04 10.60 -11.09
N PHE A 80 -9.67 11.06 -9.99
CA PHE A 80 -8.94 11.47 -8.80
C PHE A 80 -8.10 10.32 -8.23
N LEU A 81 -8.68 9.13 -8.05
CA LEU A 81 -7.98 7.96 -7.49
C LEU A 81 -6.85 7.45 -8.39
N GLY A 82 -7.03 7.49 -9.71
CA GLY A 82 -6.00 7.11 -10.68
C GLY A 82 -4.87 8.13 -10.78
N LEU A 83 -5.18 9.43 -10.81
CA LEU A 83 -4.18 10.46 -11.06
C LEU A 83 -3.45 10.88 -9.79
N ILE A 84 -4.13 11.03 -8.66
CA ILE A 84 -3.56 11.61 -7.44
C ILE A 84 -2.83 10.54 -6.61
N PRO A 85 -3.51 9.60 -5.92
CA PRO A 85 -2.83 8.65 -5.04
C PRO A 85 -2.12 7.53 -5.81
N THR A 86 -2.40 7.31 -7.10
CA THR A 86 -1.71 6.27 -7.89
C THR A 86 -0.57 6.87 -8.70
N ALA A 87 -0.87 7.60 -9.79
CA ALA A 87 0.17 8.14 -10.66
C ALA A 87 1.04 9.21 -9.96
N GLY A 88 0.40 10.16 -9.28
CA GLY A 88 1.08 11.22 -8.53
C GLY A 88 1.97 10.68 -7.41
N ALA A 89 1.48 9.72 -6.62
CA ALA A 89 2.29 9.10 -5.57
C ALA A 89 3.45 8.27 -6.14
N ALA A 90 3.26 7.55 -7.26
CA ALA A 90 4.34 6.83 -7.92
C ALA A 90 5.43 7.78 -8.42
N PHE A 91 5.05 8.91 -9.02
CA PHE A 91 6.00 9.97 -9.41
C PHE A 91 6.73 10.53 -8.20
N LEU A 92 6.01 10.90 -7.14
CA LEU A 92 6.61 11.46 -5.93
C LEU A 92 7.57 10.46 -5.27
N ARG A 93 7.20 9.17 -5.22
CA ARG A 93 8.08 8.10 -4.72
C ARG A 93 9.39 8.07 -5.48
N VAL A 94 9.36 8.16 -6.81
CA VAL A 94 10.56 8.16 -7.64
C VAL A 94 11.41 9.40 -7.40
N TYR A 95 10.77 10.56 -7.35
CA TYR A 95 11.43 11.84 -7.07
C TYR A 95 12.13 11.81 -5.70
N VAL A 96 11.44 11.36 -4.65
CA VAL A 96 11.97 11.29 -3.29
C VAL A 96 13.08 10.25 -3.17
N VAL A 97 12.95 9.08 -3.79
CA VAL A 97 14.03 8.07 -3.80
C VAL A 97 15.29 8.64 -4.45
N ARG A 98 15.16 9.41 -5.54
CA ARG A 98 16.31 10.00 -6.25
C ARG A 98 16.95 11.17 -5.49
N THR A 99 16.18 11.95 -4.72
CA THR A 99 16.66 13.15 -4.01
C THR A 99 17.09 12.87 -2.57
N ALA A 100 16.27 12.16 -1.78
CA ALA A 100 16.48 11.88 -0.36
C ALA A 100 16.97 10.45 -0.07
N GLY A 101 16.94 9.57 -1.07
CA GLY A 101 17.40 8.19 -0.96
C GLY A 101 16.36 7.20 -0.39
N PRO A 102 16.65 5.88 -0.48
CA PRO A 102 15.72 4.82 -0.08
C PRO A 102 15.47 4.71 1.43
N VAL A 103 16.40 5.22 2.26
CA VAL A 103 16.25 5.23 3.73
C VAL A 103 15.12 6.17 4.14
N PHE A 104 15.08 7.39 3.60
CA PHE A 104 14.02 8.34 3.87
C PHE A 104 12.66 7.79 3.42
N MET A 105 12.62 7.12 2.27
CA MET A 105 11.38 6.50 1.78
C MET A 105 10.85 5.38 2.67
N SER A 106 11.73 4.64 3.33
CA SER A 106 11.32 3.63 4.29
C SER A 106 10.67 4.26 5.53
N LEU A 107 11.13 5.44 5.96
CA LEU A 107 10.54 6.18 7.08
C LEU A 107 9.13 6.67 6.78
N VAL A 108 8.86 7.08 5.54
CA VAL A 108 7.50 7.48 5.13
C VAL A 108 6.55 6.29 5.22
N ASN A 109 6.98 5.09 4.80
CA ASN A 109 6.15 3.88 4.90
C ASN A 109 5.83 3.51 6.36
N TYR A 110 6.70 3.81 7.32
CA TYR A 110 6.44 3.56 8.74
C TYR A 110 5.38 4.47 9.36
N GLN A 111 5.08 5.60 8.72
CA GLN A 111 4.01 6.50 9.15
C GLN A 111 2.65 6.06 8.61
N VAL A 112 2.58 5.16 7.63
CA VAL A 112 1.32 4.73 7.00
C VAL A 112 0.30 4.24 8.03
N PRO A 113 0.63 3.34 8.99
CA PRO A 113 -0.34 2.90 9.99
C PRO A 113 -0.89 4.05 10.87
N VAL A 114 -0.05 5.03 11.19
CA VAL A 114 -0.45 6.19 12.01
C VAL A 114 -1.46 7.05 11.25
N TRP A 115 -1.15 7.39 10.00
CA TRP A 115 -2.07 8.16 9.15
C TRP A 115 -3.34 7.38 8.85
N SER A 116 -3.28 6.06 8.66
CA SER A 116 -4.46 5.22 8.48
C SER A 116 -5.41 5.31 9.67
N VAL A 117 -4.90 5.18 10.91
CA VAL A 117 -5.73 5.28 12.13
C VAL A 117 -6.26 6.71 12.33
N LEU A 118 -5.42 7.73 12.12
CA LEU A 118 -5.83 9.13 12.27
C LEU A 118 -6.93 9.51 11.26
N LEU A 119 -6.75 9.17 9.99
CA LEU A 119 -7.73 9.47 8.95
C LEU A 119 -9.00 8.63 9.11
N GLY A 120 -8.89 7.36 9.54
CA GLY A 120 -10.05 6.53 9.88
C GLY A 120 -10.89 7.14 11.02
N ALA A 121 -10.24 7.63 12.07
CA ALA A 121 -10.92 8.27 13.19
C ALA A 121 -11.49 9.66 12.83
N LEU A 122 -10.72 10.50 12.13
CA LEU A 122 -11.10 11.89 11.87
C LEU A 122 -12.06 12.05 10.68
N ILE A 123 -11.87 11.27 9.61
CA ILE A 123 -12.66 11.39 8.37
C ILE A 123 -13.80 10.38 8.35
N LEU A 124 -13.53 9.11 8.67
CA LEU A 124 -14.55 8.05 8.66
C LEU A 124 -15.33 7.96 9.97
N SER A 125 -14.92 8.70 11.02
CA SER A 125 -15.53 8.65 12.36
C SER A 125 -15.59 7.24 12.96
N GLU A 126 -14.60 6.40 12.64
CA GLU A 126 -14.53 5.05 13.18
C GLU A 126 -14.23 5.06 14.68
N PRO A 127 -14.90 4.20 15.48
CA PRO A 127 -14.59 4.08 16.90
C PRO A 127 -13.15 3.60 17.07
N LEU A 128 -12.43 4.24 18.00
CA LEU A 128 -11.05 3.88 18.34
C LEU A 128 -11.04 3.01 19.61
N PRO A 129 -11.21 1.69 19.51
CA PRO A 129 -11.11 0.82 20.68
C PRO A 129 -9.68 0.81 21.20
N MET A 130 -9.52 0.65 22.51
CA MET A 130 -8.20 0.58 23.16
C MET A 130 -7.31 -0.53 22.56
N SER A 131 -7.90 -1.63 22.08
CA SER A 131 -7.18 -2.70 21.39
C SER A 131 -6.46 -2.21 20.12
N LEU A 132 -7.06 -1.31 19.35
CA LEU A 132 -6.45 -0.73 18.15
C LEU A 132 -5.26 0.17 18.51
N LEU A 133 -5.38 0.94 19.59
CA LEU A 133 -4.28 1.77 20.10
C LEU A 133 -3.10 0.90 20.56
N TYR A 134 -3.36 -0.19 21.30
CA TYR A 134 -2.30 -1.13 21.71
C TYR A 134 -1.65 -1.80 20.50
N ALA A 135 -2.43 -2.20 19.49
CA ALA A 135 -1.90 -2.76 18.25
C ALA A 135 -1.02 -1.75 17.50
N MET A 136 -1.44 -0.49 17.41
CA MET A 136 -0.66 0.58 16.80
C MET A 136 0.67 0.80 17.52
N VAL A 137 0.67 0.87 18.85
CA VAL A 137 1.89 0.99 19.66
C VAL A 137 2.83 -0.19 19.41
N LEU A 138 2.28 -1.42 19.38
CA LEU A 138 3.07 -2.63 19.14
C LEU A 138 3.72 -2.63 17.74
N ILE A 139 2.98 -2.22 16.71
CA ILE A 139 3.50 -2.10 15.34
C ILE A 139 4.62 -1.06 15.29
N LEU A 140 4.41 0.13 15.87
CA LEU A 140 5.42 1.20 15.90
C LEU A 140 6.68 0.79 16.66
N ALA A 141 6.52 0.07 17.78
CA ALA A 141 7.66 -0.47 18.53
C ALA A 141 8.44 -1.51 17.71
N GLY A 142 7.76 -2.43 17.03
CA GLY A 142 8.40 -3.44 16.17
C GLY A 142 9.15 -2.80 14.98
N VAL A 143 8.55 -1.79 14.35
CA VAL A 143 9.19 -1.01 13.30
C VAL A 143 10.43 -0.27 13.83
N GLY A 144 10.31 0.39 14.98
CA GLY A 144 11.42 1.09 15.62
C GLY A 144 12.59 0.16 15.94
N LEU A 145 12.31 -1.04 16.43
CA LEU A 145 13.32 -2.07 16.72
C LEU A 145 13.98 -2.60 15.44
N SER A 146 13.18 -2.96 14.42
CA SER A 146 13.67 -3.49 13.15
C SER A 146 14.56 -2.49 12.40
N GLN A 147 14.32 -1.20 12.57
CA GLN A 147 14.91 -0.14 11.74
C GLN A 147 15.85 0.77 12.52
N TYR A 148 16.14 0.43 13.78
CA TYR A 148 17.01 1.19 14.66
C TYR A 148 18.37 1.52 14.02
N GLY A 149 18.96 0.58 13.28
CA GLY A 149 20.22 0.79 12.55
C GLY A 149 20.12 1.79 11.39
N ALA A 150 19.00 1.79 10.65
CA ALA A 150 18.74 2.75 9.58
C ALA A 150 18.45 4.16 10.14
N LEU A 151 17.70 4.22 11.23
CA LEU A 151 17.36 5.46 11.93
C LEU A 151 18.63 6.13 12.49
N LYS A 152 19.50 5.37 13.15
CA LYS A 152 20.77 5.87 13.69
C LYS A 152 21.69 6.44 12.62
N ARG A 153 21.79 5.79 11.45
CA ARG A 153 22.60 6.27 10.31
C ARG A 153 22.08 7.59 9.73
N LEU A 154 20.77 7.82 9.73
CA LEU A 154 20.18 9.07 9.25
C LEU A 154 20.52 10.24 10.19
N PHE A 155 20.32 10.07 11.50
CA PHE A 155 20.64 11.10 12.49
C PHE A 155 22.15 11.36 12.63
N GLN A 156 23.00 10.40 12.29
CA GLN A 156 24.45 10.60 12.21
C GLN A 156 24.89 11.38 10.97
N ARG A 157 24.19 11.23 9.83
CA ARG A 157 24.48 11.98 8.59
C ARG A 157 24.11 13.45 8.65
N GLY A 158 23.14 13.84 9.49
CA GLY A 158 22.80 15.26 9.72
C GLY A 158 23.73 16.01 10.67
N ARG A 159 24.80 15.35 11.17
CA ARG A 159 25.79 15.92 12.09
C ARG A 159 27.19 16.10 11.47
N ALA A 160 27.37 15.78 10.19
CA ALA A 160 28.57 16.04 9.40
C ALA A 160 28.27 17.11 8.36
#